data_AF-A0A2N5J2C5-F1
#
_entry.id   AF-A0A2N5J2C5-F1
#
_cell.length_a   1.000
_cell.length_b   1.000
_cell.length_c   1.000
_cell.angle_alpha   90.00
_cell.angle_beta   90.00
_cell.angle_gamma   90.00
#
_symmetry.space_group_name_H-M   'P 1'
#
loop_
_entity.id
_entity.type
_entity.pdbx_description
1 polymer ?
#
loop_
_entity_poly.entity_id
_entity_poly.type
_entity_poly.pdbx_seq_one_letter_code
_entity_poly.pdbx_strand_id
1 'polypeptide(L)'
;MTVIAAIVLAAGEGTRMRSSKPKVLHTFAGKTFLERVMSSVEALGSETLAVVVRHQGERVAEAARGYDPDVTIVEQDDIPGTGRAVQCAMRRLSPDGGLDGDVLITASDMPLLDTETLRALLDYHAASGDDATVLTTVLDDPTGYGRIIRDPDGDVLKIVEQKDANSSELAVREVNTSVYVFDAHVLADAIADLDADNAQGEFYLTDALKAAKASGKVGAFAAPDPLSVEGVNDRVQLAALARAHNMRVCERWMREGVTILDPSTTWIEDDVTIGADATILPGCFLQGRTVVAEDAVVGPYTTLIDATVDAGAHVERSRVQESHIGRDATIGPWTYLRAGNDLGKGSKAGAFVEMKKAHIGDGTKVPHLSYVGDADLGERTNIGGGTITANYDGVHKNHTTIGSDVHIGAGNLFVAPVEVGDHVTSGAGSVIRHDVPDDAMVYSENTQHIVQHWKPAWER
;
A
#
# COMPACT_ATOMS: atom_id res chain seq x y z
N MET A 1 -4.31 12.76 26.86
CA MET A 1 -3.35 12.10 27.77
C MET A 1 -2.20 11.58 26.95
N THR A 2 -0.98 11.62 27.49
CA THR A 2 0.23 11.12 26.83
C THR A 2 0.54 9.72 27.35
N VAL A 3 0.65 8.76 26.45
CA VAL A 3 1.16 7.42 26.72
C VAL A 3 2.66 7.55 26.96
N ILE A 4 3.21 7.02 28.06
CA ILE A 4 4.65 7.14 28.32
C ILE A 4 5.46 6.25 27.38
N ALA A 5 4.96 5.04 27.12
CA ALA A 5 5.58 4.11 26.20
C ALA A 5 4.54 3.28 25.44
N ALA A 6 4.81 3.02 24.17
CA ALA A 6 4.05 2.08 23.37
C ALA A 6 4.93 0.91 22.92
N ILE A 7 4.41 -0.31 23.04
CA ILE A 7 5.10 -1.56 22.72
C ILE A 7 4.33 -2.28 21.62
N VAL A 8 4.94 -2.36 20.44
CA VAL A 8 4.42 -3.10 19.29
C VAL A 8 5.05 -4.48 19.24
N LEU A 9 4.23 -5.52 19.39
CA LEU A 9 4.68 -6.91 19.38
C LEU A 9 4.77 -7.42 17.93
N ALA A 10 5.99 -7.61 17.43
CA ALA A 10 6.30 -8.05 16.06
C ALA A 10 7.22 -9.28 16.00
N ALA A 11 7.29 -10.04 17.09
CA ALA A 11 8.21 -11.16 17.26
C ALA A 11 7.69 -12.51 16.72
N GLY A 12 6.40 -12.61 16.40
CA GLY A 12 5.76 -13.85 15.98
C GLY A 12 6.23 -14.36 14.61
N GLU A 13 6.49 -15.67 14.50
CA GLU A 13 6.95 -16.30 13.26
C GLU A 13 5.90 -16.25 12.12
N GLY A 14 4.60 -16.25 12.47
CA GLY A 14 3.53 -16.14 11.48
C GLY A 14 3.41 -17.34 10.53
N THR A 15 3.73 -18.55 11.00
CA THR A 15 3.76 -19.80 10.22
C THR A 15 2.50 -20.06 9.37
N ARG A 16 1.32 -19.63 9.84
CA ARG A 16 0.04 -19.74 9.13
C ARG A 16 0.00 -18.95 7.80
N MET A 17 0.83 -17.91 7.64
CA MET A 17 0.97 -17.17 6.39
C MET A 17 1.67 -17.96 5.27
N ARG A 18 2.42 -19.01 5.63
CA ARG A 18 3.22 -19.84 4.72
C ARG A 18 4.04 -18.98 3.75
N SER A 19 4.87 -18.11 4.32
CA SER A 19 5.57 -17.05 3.59
C SER A 19 7.03 -16.97 4.05
N SER A 20 7.95 -16.73 3.13
CA SER A 20 9.33 -16.33 3.47
C SER A 20 9.42 -14.85 3.86
N LYS A 21 8.36 -14.07 3.67
CA LYS A 21 8.23 -12.69 4.16
C LYS A 21 7.66 -12.73 5.59
N PRO A 22 8.27 -12.03 6.57
CA PRO A 22 7.68 -11.90 7.91
C PRO A 22 6.24 -11.39 7.83
N LYS A 23 5.35 -11.94 8.66
CA LYS A 23 3.90 -11.63 8.64
C LYS A 23 3.63 -10.14 8.64
N VAL A 24 4.28 -9.42 9.54
CA VAL A 24 4.12 -7.98 9.77
C VAL A 24 4.56 -7.10 8.59
N LEU A 25 5.37 -7.66 7.68
CA LEU A 25 5.82 -6.97 6.47
C LEU A 25 4.91 -7.23 5.26
N HIS A 26 3.88 -8.07 5.37
CA HIS A 26 2.85 -8.15 4.33
C HIS A 26 2.15 -6.81 4.17
N THR A 27 1.75 -6.49 2.94
CA THR A 27 1.15 -5.19 2.60
C THR A 27 -0.37 -5.23 2.68
N PHE A 28 -0.94 -4.09 3.04
CA PHE A 28 -2.35 -3.81 3.15
C PHE A 28 -2.61 -2.36 2.72
N ALA A 29 -3.36 -2.18 1.63
CA ALA A 29 -3.70 -0.86 1.07
C ALA A 29 -2.48 0.08 0.94
N GLY A 30 -1.40 -0.40 0.33
CA GLY A 30 -0.16 0.37 0.07
C GLY A 30 0.93 0.27 1.14
N LYS A 31 0.60 -0.07 2.39
CA LYS A 31 1.53 -0.03 3.54
C LYS A 31 1.73 -1.40 4.18
N THR A 32 2.83 -1.64 4.89
CA THR A 32 2.99 -2.90 5.64
C THR A 32 2.11 -2.92 6.90
N PHE A 33 1.76 -4.09 7.44
CA PHE A 33 1.00 -4.15 8.70
C PHE A 33 1.74 -3.40 9.83
N LEU A 34 3.07 -3.59 9.88
CA LEU A 34 3.93 -2.91 10.84
C LEU A 34 3.88 -1.39 10.70
N GLU A 35 4.07 -0.88 9.49
CA GLU A 35 4.02 0.57 9.19
C GLU A 35 2.68 1.18 9.62
N ARG A 36 1.57 0.50 9.33
CA ARG A 36 0.23 0.97 9.69
C ARG A 36 0.04 1.05 11.20
N VAL A 37 0.39 -0.01 11.93
CA VAL A 37 0.27 -0.03 13.40
C VAL A 37 1.21 0.99 14.05
N MET A 38 2.46 1.09 13.58
CA MET A 38 3.41 2.10 14.06
C MET A 38 2.86 3.52 13.85
N SER A 39 2.35 3.83 12.66
CA SER A 39 1.77 5.15 12.35
C SER A 39 0.60 5.49 13.27
N SER A 40 -0.29 4.52 13.53
CA SER A 40 -1.44 4.72 14.41
C SER A 40 -1.05 5.02 15.85
N VAL A 41 -0.01 4.36 16.34
CA VAL A 41 0.55 4.54 17.69
C VAL A 41 1.31 5.86 17.81
N GLU A 42 2.16 6.18 16.83
CA GLU A 42 2.94 7.44 16.79
C GLU A 42 2.01 8.67 16.85
N ALA A 43 0.87 8.62 16.14
CA ALA A 43 -0.13 9.69 16.15
C ALA A 43 -0.85 9.90 17.50
N LEU A 44 -0.61 9.06 18.51
CA LEU A 44 -1.03 9.29 19.90
C LEU A 44 -0.08 10.21 20.66
N GLY A 45 1.13 10.44 20.14
CA GLY A 45 2.16 11.25 20.79
C GLY A 45 2.83 10.54 21.97
N SER A 46 3.08 9.23 21.86
CA SER A 46 3.82 8.49 22.89
C SER A 46 5.28 8.98 22.99
N GLU A 47 5.84 9.09 24.19
CA GLU A 47 7.24 9.54 24.35
C GLU A 47 8.24 8.51 23.80
N THR A 48 7.95 7.22 23.93
CA THR A 48 8.79 6.15 23.39
C THR A 48 7.96 5.11 22.65
N LEU A 49 8.37 4.79 21.42
CA LEU A 49 7.86 3.65 20.65
C LEU A 49 8.88 2.52 20.64
N ALA A 50 8.48 1.34 21.09
CA ALA A 50 9.28 0.13 21.05
C ALA A 50 8.67 -0.93 20.14
N VAL A 51 9.49 -1.54 19.29
CA VAL A 51 9.09 -2.69 18.45
C VAL A 51 9.85 -3.92 18.91
N VAL A 52 9.11 -4.94 19.37
CA VAL A 52 9.70 -6.20 19.81
C VAL A 52 9.82 -7.17 18.64
N VAL A 53 11.03 -7.63 18.35
CA VAL A 53 11.37 -8.49 17.22
C VAL A 53 12.00 -9.80 17.68
N ARG A 54 11.88 -10.86 16.87
CA ARG A 54 12.54 -12.16 17.10
C ARG A 54 12.81 -12.89 15.79
N HIS A 55 11.82 -13.59 15.27
CA HIS A 55 11.96 -14.36 14.04
C HIS A 55 12.19 -13.42 12.85
N GLN A 56 13.30 -13.61 12.12
CA GLN A 56 13.74 -12.69 11.06
C GLN A 56 13.83 -11.22 11.54
N GLY A 57 14.19 -11.02 12.81
CA GLY A 57 14.13 -9.74 13.51
C GLY A 57 14.90 -8.62 12.82
N GLU A 58 16.05 -8.90 12.20
CA GLU A 58 16.82 -7.90 11.45
C GLU A 58 15.99 -7.24 10.33
N ARG A 59 15.23 -8.02 9.55
CA ARG A 59 14.40 -7.51 8.47
C ARG A 59 13.24 -6.64 8.98
N VAL A 60 12.66 -7.04 10.12
CA VAL A 60 11.58 -6.29 10.77
C VAL A 60 12.11 -5.00 11.38
N ALA A 61 13.29 -5.05 12.00
CA ALA A 61 13.97 -3.91 12.59
C ALA A 61 14.45 -2.90 11.53
N GLU A 62 14.96 -3.37 10.38
CA GLU A 62 15.31 -2.51 9.25
C GLU A 62 14.08 -1.79 8.70
N ALA A 63 12.97 -2.51 8.52
CA ALA A 63 11.71 -1.91 8.08
C ALA A 63 11.18 -0.88 9.10
N ALA A 64 11.13 -1.23 10.38
CA ALA A 64 10.69 -0.33 11.45
C ALA A 64 11.49 0.97 11.48
N ARG A 65 12.82 0.90 11.42
CA ARG A 65 13.70 2.08 11.37
C ARG A 65 13.54 2.90 10.08
N GLY A 66 13.11 2.26 9.00
CA GLY A 66 12.77 2.94 7.75
C GLY A 66 11.47 3.76 7.84
N TYR A 67 10.56 3.38 8.74
CA TYR A 67 9.32 4.11 9.01
C TYR A 67 9.53 5.20 10.06
N ASP A 68 10.22 4.87 11.16
CA ASP A 68 10.54 5.77 12.26
C ASP A 68 12.02 5.56 12.67
N PRO A 69 12.92 6.52 12.39
CA PRO A 69 14.32 6.42 12.76
C PRO A 69 14.60 6.38 14.27
N ASP A 70 13.69 6.90 15.11
CA ASP A 70 13.84 7.02 16.56
C ASP A 70 13.25 5.80 17.31
N VAL A 71 12.65 4.85 16.59
CA VAL A 71 12.05 3.65 17.15
C VAL A 71 13.05 2.80 17.95
N THR A 72 12.66 2.40 19.15
CA THR A 72 13.45 1.49 19.98
C THR A 72 13.20 0.04 19.55
N ILE A 73 14.22 -0.60 18.96
CA ILE A 73 14.16 -2.02 18.65
C ILE A 73 14.52 -2.85 19.89
N VAL A 74 13.66 -3.81 20.22
CA VAL A 74 13.85 -4.73 21.34
C VAL A 74 13.88 -6.16 20.81
N GLU A 75 14.93 -6.92 21.13
CA GLU A 75 15.00 -8.33 20.78
C GLU A 75 14.34 -9.18 21.88
N GLN A 76 13.37 -10.02 21.50
CA GLN A 76 12.88 -11.08 22.37
C GLN A 76 13.86 -12.25 22.32
N ASP A 77 14.21 -12.77 23.49
CA ASP A 77 15.08 -13.93 23.63
C ASP A 77 14.39 -15.26 23.24
N ASP A 78 15.03 -16.39 23.54
CA ASP A 78 14.55 -17.70 23.10
C ASP A 78 13.25 -18.16 23.77
N ILE A 79 12.81 -17.50 24.85
CA ILE A 79 11.58 -17.84 25.55
C ILE A 79 10.38 -17.31 24.73
N PRO A 80 9.49 -18.19 24.22
CA PRO A 80 8.33 -17.78 23.43
C PRO A 80 7.22 -17.16 24.31
N GLY A 81 6.32 -16.44 23.65
CA GLY A 81 5.12 -15.87 24.27
C GLY A 81 5.08 -14.34 24.28
N THR A 82 3.86 -13.80 24.26
CA THR A 82 3.58 -12.35 24.25
C THR A 82 3.99 -11.68 25.56
N GLY A 83 3.82 -12.35 26.69
CA GLY A 83 4.26 -11.87 28.00
C GLY A 83 5.78 -11.73 28.06
N ARG A 84 6.53 -12.70 27.50
CA ARG A 84 8.00 -12.59 27.41
C ARG A 84 8.45 -11.44 26.53
N ALA A 85 7.76 -11.21 25.41
CA ALA A 85 8.06 -10.06 24.54
C ALA A 85 7.91 -8.74 25.30
N VAL A 86 6.86 -8.59 26.12
CA VAL A 86 6.66 -7.41 26.98
C VAL A 86 7.71 -7.32 28.10
N GLN A 87 8.09 -8.44 28.74
CA GLN A 87 9.20 -8.45 29.71
C GLN A 87 10.52 -7.93 29.09
N CYS A 88 10.82 -8.32 27.85
CA CYS A 88 12.01 -7.84 27.15
C CYS A 88 11.92 -6.32 26.88
N ALA A 89 10.75 -5.84 26.46
CA ALA A 89 10.50 -4.42 26.24
C ALA A 89 10.64 -3.60 27.53
N MET A 90 9.98 -4.02 28.61
CA MET A 90 10.03 -3.31 29.89
C MET A 90 11.44 -3.26 30.47
N ARG A 91 12.23 -4.35 30.37
CA ARG A 91 13.65 -4.33 30.77
C ARG A 91 14.49 -3.32 29.98
N ARG A 92 14.14 -3.08 28.71
CA ARG A 92 14.88 -2.15 27.83
C ARG A 92 14.44 -0.70 28.01
N LEU A 93 13.14 -0.48 28.26
CA LEU A 93 12.51 0.83 28.41
C LEU A 93 12.65 1.40 29.82
N SER A 94 12.66 0.54 30.84
CA SER A 94 12.72 0.90 32.26
C SER A 94 13.80 0.09 32.99
N PRO A 95 15.10 0.23 32.62
CA PRO A 95 16.16 -0.56 33.25
C PRO A 95 16.29 -0.32 34.76
N ASP A 96 15.95 0.90 35.21
CA ASP A 96 16.02 1.32 36.61
C ASP A 96 14.63 1.34 37.29
N GLY A 97 13.57 0.86 36.61
CA GLY A 97 12.20 0.85 37.15
C GLY A 97 11.53 2.22 37.27
N GLY A 98 12.06 3.24 36.59
CA GLY A 98 11.59 4.63 36.68
C GLY A 98 10.54 5.05 35.64
N LEU A 99 10.04 4.13 34.81
CA LEU A 99 8.94 4.42 33.89
C LEU A 99 7.64 4.57 34.70
N ASP A 100 7.00 5.73 34.57
CA ASP A 100 5.78 6.12 35.29
C ASP A 100 4.74 6.60 34.28
N GLY A 101 3.49 6.15 34.43
CA GLY A 101 2.37 6.40 33.51
C GLY A 101 1.98 5.21 32.63
N ASP A 102 1.09 5.47 31.67
CA ASP A 102 0.41 4.43 30.92
C ASP A 102 1.27 3.83 29.79
N VAL A 103 1.34 2.50 29.75
CA VAL A 103 2.01 1.72 28.72
C VAL A 103 0.98 1.09 27.79
N LEU A 104 0.99 1.48 26.51
CA LEU A 104 0.17 0.87 25.46
C LEU A 104 0.92 -0.35 24.90
N ILE A 105 0.25 -1.49 24.81
CA ILE A 105 0.77 -2.71 24.18
C ILE A 105 -0.16 -3.08 23.04
N THR A 106 0.38 -3.34 21.85
CA THR A 106 -0.42 -3.78 20.69
C THR A 106 0.29 -4.86 19.90
N ALA A 107 -0.45 -5.83 19.39
CA ALA A 107 0.03 -6.71 18.34
C ALA A 107 0.13 -5.97 16.99
N SER A 108 1.07 -6.37 16.14
CA SER A 108 1.36 -5.74 14.84
C SER A 108 0.59 -6.36 13.67
N ASP A 109 -0.34 -7.27 13.93
CA ASP A 109 -1.07 -8.03 12.91
C ASP A 109 -2.51 -7.54 12.69
N MET A 110 -2.88 -6.42 13.29
CA MET A 110 -4.13 -5.69 13.07
C MET A 110 -3.88 -4.48 12.15
N PRO A 111 -3.83 -4.66 10.82
CA PRO A 111 -3.46 -3.58 9.90
C PRO A 111 -4.47 -2.42 9.88
N LEU A 112 -5.68 -2.60 10.38
CA LEU A 112 -6.71 -1.56 10.45
C LEU A 112 -6.80 -0.86 11.80
N LEU A 113 -5.92 -1.20 12.75
CA LEU A 113 -5.90 -0.53 14.04
C LEU A 113 -5.55 0.94 13.85
N ASP A 114 -6.49 1.82 14.19
CA ASP A 114 -6.37 3.26 13.98
C ASP A 114 -6.15 4.04 15.28
N THR A 115 -5.66 5.27 15.12
CA THR A 115 -5.40 6.20 16.23
C THR A 115 -6.68 6.56 17.00
N GLU A 116 -7.84 6.57 16.34
CA GLU A 116 -9.11 6.95 16.95
C GLU A 116 -9.58 5.91 17.97
N THR A 117 -9.49 4.63 17.61
CA THR A 117 -9.77 3.49 18.47
C THR A 117 -8.81 3.43 19.65
N LEU A 118 -7.51 3.63 19.39
CA LEU A 118 -6.51 3.65 20.45
C LEU A 118 -6.71 4.83 21.42
N ARG A 119 -7.08 6.00 20.90
CA ARG A 119 -7.39 7.17 21.74
C ARG A 119 -8.64 6.92 22.59
N ALA A 120 -9.69 6.34 22.02
CA ALA A 120 -10.90 5.98 22.75
C ALA A 120 -10.62 4.96 23.87
N LEU A 121 -9.72 4.00 23.64
CA LEU A 121 -9.25 3.06 24.66
C LEU A 121 -8.54 3.77 25.81
N LEU A 122 -7.63 4.70 25.52
CA LEU A 122 -6.92 5.49 26.53
C LEU A 122 -7.86 6.39 27.34
N ASP A 123 -8.79 7.07 26.66
CA ASP A 123 -9.79 7.90 27.31
C ASP A 123 -10.68 7.08 28.25
N TYR A 124 -11.07 5.86 27.83
CA TYR A 124 -11.82 4.92 28.67
C TYR A 124 -11.00 4.46 29.89
N HIS A 125 -9.75 4.06 29.69
CA HIS A 125 -8.84 3.59 30.74
C HIS A 125 -8.72 4.62 31.86
N ALA A 126 -8.44 5.87 31.47
CA ALA A 126 -8.30 6.98 32.40
C ALA A 126 -9.61 7.35 33.10
N ALA A 127 -10.73 7.39 32.37
CA ALA A 127 -12.03 7.72 32.95
C ALA A 127 -12.52 6.65 33.95
N SER A 128 -12.16 5.40 33.71
CA SER A 128 -12.54 4.26 34.56
C SER A 128 -11.66 4.12 35.80
N GLY A 129 -10.45 4.70 35.77
CA GLY A 129 -9.44 4.52 36.81
C GLY A 129 -9.02 3.06 36.93
N ASP A 130 -8.95 2.36 35.79
CA ASP A 130 -8.49 0.97 35.75
C ASP A 130 -6.96 0.96 35.77
N ASP A 131 -6.37 -0.04 36.44
CA ASP A 131 -4.92 -0.27 36.44
C ASP A 131 -4.45 -1.00 35.18
N ALA A 132 -5.39 -1.73 34.54
CA ALA A 132 -5.22 -2.32 33.23
C ALA A 132 -6.53 -2.31 32.46
N THR A 133 -6.48 -2.05 31.15
CA THR A 133 -7.63 -2.14 30.28
C THR A 133 -7.27 -2.96 29.05
N VAL A 134 -8.12 -3.93 28.70
CA VAL A 134 -8.02 -4.69 27.44
C VAL A 134 -9.01 -4.17 26.42
N LEU A 135 -8.58 -4.04 25.17
CA LEU A 135 -9.47 -3.79 24.04
C LEU A 135 -10.10 -5.12 23.60
N THR A 136 -11.42 -5.13 23.45
CA THR A 136 -12.18 -6.32 23.08
C THR A 136 -13.01 -6.07 21.83
N THR A 137 -13.47 -7.14 21.20
CA THR A 137 -14.48 -7.04 20.13
C THR A 137 -15.37 -8.28 20.12
N VAL A 138 -16.51 -8.21 19.45
CA VAL A 138 -17.42 -9.34 19.28
C VAL A 138 -17.37 -9.80 17.83
N LEU A 139 -16.98 -11.06 17.62
CA LEU A 139 -16.89 -11.66 16.29
C LEU A 139 -18.02 -12.66 16.02
N ASP A 140 -18.40 -12.83 14.76
CA ASP A 140 -19.27 -13.93 14.32
C ASP A 140 -18.58 -15.27 14.46
N ASP A 141 -17.31 -15.35 14.03
CA ASP A 141 -16.45 -16.50 14.22
C ASP A 141 -15.21 -16.13 15.06
N PRO A 142 -15.21 -16.45 16.37
CA PRO A 142 -14.10 -16.14 17.26
C PRO A 142 -12.94 -17.17 17.19
N THR A 143 -12.95 -18.08 16.21
CA THR A 143 -11.94 -19.15 16.10
C THR A 143 -10.51 -18.60 16.10
N GLY A 144 -9.70 -19.09 17.05
CA GLY A 144 -8.27 -18.77 17.14
C GLY A 144 -7.93 -17.56 18.03
N TYR A 145 -8.93 -16.83 18.53
CA TYR A 145 -8.73 -15.75 19.50
C TYR A 145 -8.84 -16.23 20.96
N GLY A 146 -8.30 -15.46 21.90
CA GLY A 146 -8.62 -15.61 23.33
C GLY A 146 -10.03 -15.09 23.64
N ARG A 147 -10.74 -15.73 24.57
CA ARG A 147 -12.11 -15.38 24.98
C ARG A 147 -12.13 -14.50 26.22
N ILE A 148 -12.92 -13.43 26.20
CA ILE A 148 -13.15 -12.59 27.36
C ILE A 148 -14.25 -13.22 28.20
N ILE A 149 -13.88 -13.79 29.34
CA ILE A 149 -14.85 -14.36 30.28
C ILE A 149 -15.20 -13.28 31.29
N ARG A 150 -16.49 -12.97 31.42
CA ARG A 150 -17.01 -12.02 32.40
C ARG A 150 -17.64 -12.72 33.60
N ASP A 151 -17.59 -12.08 34.75
CA ASP A 151 -18.33 -12.52 35.95
C ASP A 151 -19.79 -12.00 35.93
N PRO A 152 -20.64 -12.38 36.90
CA PRO A 152 -22.05 -11.98 36.92
C PRO A 152 -22.29 -10.46 37.03
N ASP A 153 -21.33 -9.70 37.54
CA ASP A 153 -21.41 -8.24 37.67
C ASP A 153 -20.98 -7.54 36.37
N GLY A 154 -20.46 -8.31 35.41
CA GLY A 154 -20.07 -7.85 34.08
C GLY A 154 -18.58 -7.52 33.96
N ASP A 155 -17.80 -7.69 35.03
CA ASP A 155 -16.37 -7.40 35.04
C ASP A 155 -15.58 -8.52 34.38
N VAL A 156 -14.39 -8.20 33.86
CA VAL A 156 -13.51 -9.19 33.22
C VAL A 156 -13.03 -10.17 34.28
N LEU A 157 -13.45 -11.43 34.20
CA LEU A 157 -13.01 -12.50 35.09
C LEU A 157 -11.62 -13.01 34.71
N LYS A 158 -11.45 -13.36 33.43
CA LYS A 158 -10.19 -13.84 32.86
C LYS A 158 -10.26 -13.81 31.34
N ILE A 159 -9.09 -13.87 30.71
CA ILE A 159 -8.97 -14.19 29.29
C ILE A 159 -8.52 -15.65 29.19
N VAL A 160 -9.15 -16.44 28.33
CA VAL A 160 -8.77 -17.84 28.09
C VAL A 160 -8.45 -18.07 26.62
N GLU A 161 -7.24 -18.55 26.35
CA GLU A 161 -6.78 -18.83 25.00
C GLU A 161 -7.56 -19.99 24.36
N GLN A 162 -7.69 -19.97 23.03
CA GLN A 162 -8.48 -20.96 22.26
C GLN A 162 -8.09 -22.42 22.57
N LYS A 163 -6.81 -22.70 22.83
CA LYS A 163 -6.31 -24.06 23.12
C LYS A 163 -6.58 -24.52 24.56
N ASP A 164 -6.75 -23.57 25.46
CA ASP A 164 -6.95 -23.79 26.90
C ASP A 164 -8.44 -23.72 27.29
N ALA A 165 -9.29 -23.19 26.41
CA ALA A 165 -10.72 -22.98 26.62
C ALA A 165 -11.55 -24.28 26.56
N ASN A 166 -12.49 -24.42 27.48
CA ASN A 166 -13.50 -25.48 27.44
C ASN A 166 -14.66 -25.14 26.49
N SER A 167 -15.57 -26.10 26.25
CA SER A 167 -16.68 -25.94 25.30
C SER A 167 -17.60 -24.74 25.57
N SER A 168 -17.80 -24.39 26.85
CA SER A 168 -18.64 -23.24 27.22
C SER A 168 -17.92 -21.91 27.02
N GLU A 169 -16.62 -21.87 27.29
CA GLU A 169 -15.77 -20.71 27.04
C GLU A 169 -15.62 -20.45 25.54
N LEU A 170 -15.44 -21.51 24.74
CA LEU A 170 -15.34 -21.42 23.28
C LEU A 170 -16.58 -20.86 22.59
N ALA A 171 -17.76 -20.97 23.24
CA ALA A 171 -19.02 -20.42 22.75
C ALA A 171 -19.13 -18.89 22.96
N VAL A 172 -18.28 -18.31 23.81
CA VAL A 172 -18.23 -16.86 23.99
C VAL A 172 -17.72 -16.21 22.71
N ARG A 173 -18.36 -15.11 22.31
CA ARG A 173 -18.05 -14.38 21.06
C ARG A 173 -17.24 -13.11 21.27
N GLU A 174 -17.16 -12.62 22.51
CA GLU A 174 -16.28 -11.53 22.88
C GLU A 174 -14.83 -12.05 22.97
N VAL A 175 -13.95 -11.42 22.21
CA VAL A 175 -12.56 -11.84 22.03
C VAL A 175 -11.57 -10.77 22.46
N ASN A 176 -10.39 -11.24 22.84
CA ASN A 176 -9.22 -10.43 23.11
C ASN A 176 -8.53 -10.01 21.81
N THR A 177 -8.29 -8.71 21.62
CA THR A 177 -7.60 -8.18 20.43
C THR A 177 -6.08 -8.16 20.59
N SER A 178 -5.56 -8.47 21.78
CA SER A 178 -4.14 -8.28 22.15
C SER A 178 -3.68 -6.81 22.10
N VAL A 179 -4.60 -5.89 22.39
CA VAL A 179 -4.29 -4.48 22.67
C VAL A 179 -4.65 -4.18 24.12
N TYR A 180 -3.70 -3.61 24.86
CA TYR A 180 -3.82 -3.36 26.29
C TYR A 180 -3.24 -2.00 26.66
N VAL A 181 -3.79 -1.39 27.70
CA VAL A 181 -3.18 -0.26 28.41
C VAL A 181 -2.98 -0.70 29.84
N PHE A 182 -1.79 -0.46 30.38
CA PHE A 182 -1.47 -0.74 31.78
C PHE A 182 -0.79 0.47 32.40
N ASP A 183 -1.01 0.69 33.69
CA ASP A 183 -0.06 1.44 34.51
C ASP A 183 1.31 0.73 34.48
N ALA A 184 2.40 1.49 34.34
CA ALA A 184 3.75 0.93 34.19
C ALA A 184 4.20 0.08 35.39
N HIS A 185 3.83 0.46 36.62
CA HIS A 185 4.19 -0.29 37.82
C HIS A 185 3.38 -1.58 37.92
N VAL A 186 2.08 -1.50 37.66
CA VAL A 186 1.19 -2.66 37.62
C VAL A 186 1.63 -3.64 36.55
N LEU A 187 2.03 -3.16 35.36
CA LEU A 187 2.56 -4.00 34.30
C LEU A 187 3.84 -4.71 34.74
N ALA A 188 4.79 -4.00 35.34
CA ALA A 188 6.07 -4.55 35.78
C ALA A 188 5.88 -5.69 36.80
N ASP A 189 4.98 -5.50 37.76
CA ASP A 189 4.64 -6.53 38.75
C ASP A 189 3.88 -7.70 38.10
N ALA A 190 2.90 -7.41 37.26
CA ALA A 190 2.04 -8.41 36.62
C ALA A 190 2.81 -9.35 35.68
N ILE A 191 3.90 -8.88 35.07
CA ILE A 191 4.73 -9.69 34.18
C ILE A 191 5.89 -10.38 34.90
N ALA A 192 6.22 -10.05 36.15
CA ALA A 192 7.45 -10.50 36.81
C ALA A 192 7.51 -12.03 36.96
N ASP A 193 6.40 -12.63 37.40
CA ASP A 193 6.30 -14.05 37.75
C ASP A 193 5.51 -14.87 36.72
N LEU A 194 5.43 -14.41 35.47
CA LEU A 194 4.84 -15.20 34.39
C LEU A 194 5.63 -16.50 34.20
N ASP A 195 4.89 -17.58 33.92
CA ASP A 195 5.45 -18.89 33.64
C ASP A 195 4.91 -19.46 32.30
N ALA A 196 5.20 -20.72 32.04
CA ALA A 196 4.81 -21.45 30.85
C ALA A 196 3.84 -22.61 31.15
N ASP A 197 3.12 -22.58 32.28
CA ASP A 197 2.20 -23.65 32.68
C ASP A 197 0.84 -23.54 31.95
N ASN A 198 0.88 -23.71 30.63
CA ASN A 198 -0.29 -23.71 29.74
C ASN A 198 -0.09 -24.67 28.56
N ALA A 199 -1.13 -24.86 27.75
CA ALA A 199 -1.11 -25.82 26.65
C ALA A 199 -0.06 -25.53 25.55
N GLN A 200 0.51 -24.32 25.50
CA GLN A 200 1.52 -23.94 24.51
C GLN A 200 2.95 -23.90 25.08
N GLY A 201 3.12 -23.90 26.40
CA GLY A 201 4.44 -23.74 27.00
C GLY A 201 5.05 -22.36 26.75
N GLU A 202 4.21 -21.32 26.67
CA GLU A 202 4.62 -19.94 26.35
C GLU A 202 4.25 -18.98 27.48
N PHE A 203 4.93 -17.84 27.59
CA PHE A 203 4.57 -16.81 28.57
C PHE A 203 3.45 -15.96 27.99
N TYR A 204 2.21 -16.13 28.46
CA TYR A 204 1.07 -15.37 27.94
C TYR A 204 0.92 -14.01 28.60
N LEU A 205 0.74 -12.97 27.80
CA LEU A 205 0.38 -11.64 28.30
C LEU A 205 -1.01 -11.62 28.95
N THR A 206 -1.90 -12.54 28.55
CA THR A 206 -3.24 -12.67 29.13
C THR A 206 -3.20 -13.07 30.61
N ASP A 207 -2.17 -13.79 31.05
CA ASP A 207 -1.95 -14.11 32.46
C ASP A 207 -1.51 -12.90 33.29
N ALA A 208 -0.84 -11.91 32.68
CA ALA A 208 -0.53 -10.65 33.33
C ALA A 208 -1.80 -9.87 33.68
N LEU A 209 -2.84 -9.94 32.83
CA LEU A 209 -4.15 -9.34 33.14
C LEU A 209 -4.80 -9.97 34.37
N LYS A 210 -4.65 -11.29 34.54
CA LYS A 210 -5.12 -12.02 35.73
C LYS A 210 -4.34 -11.62 36.98
N ALA A 211 -3.03 -11.44 36.87
CA ALA A 211 -2.20 -10.94 37.96
C ALA A 211 -2.59 -9.51 38.35
N ALA A 212 -2.79 -8.61 37.37
CA ALA A 212 -3.25 -7.25 37.60
C ALA A 212 -4.63 -7.20 38.29
N LYS A 213 -5.54 -8.12 37.97
CA LYS A 213 -6.84 -8.22 38.68
C LYS A 213 -6.69 -8.54 40.17
N ALA A 214 -5.63 -9.26 40.56
CA ALA A 214 -5.40 -9.60 41.96
C ALA A 214 -4.89 -8.41 42.80
N SER A 215 -4.23 -7.44 42.16
CA SER A 215 -3.65 -6.26 42.80
C SER A 215 -4.43 -4.97 42.55
N GLY A 216 -5.29 -4.92 41.53
CA GLY A 216 -5.95 -3.71 41.06
C GLY A 216 -7.22 -3.96 40.23
N LYS A 217 -7.69 -2.90 39.56
CA LYS A 217 -8.92 -2.90 38.75
C LYS A 217 -8.60 -3.14 37.27
N VAL A 218 -9.30 -4.10 36.67
CA VAL A 218 -9.13 -4.46 35.26
C VAL A 218 -10.41 -4.19 34.48
N GLY A 219 -10.33 -3.34 33.46
CA GLY A 219 -11.44 -3.04 32.56
C GLY A 219 -11.35 -3.71 31.20
N ALA A 220 -12.48 -3.76 30.50
CA ALA A 220 -12.55 -4.11 29.09
C ALA A 220 -13.30 -3.03 28.31
N PHE A 221 -12.66 -2.52 27.26
CA PHE A 221 -13.25 -1.56 26.33
C PHE A 221 -13.56 -2.27 25.02
N ALA A 222 -14.84 -2.34 24.65
CA ALA A 222 -15.23 -2.91 23.37
C ALA A 222 -14.97 -1.90 22.24
N ALA A 223 -14.21 -2.31 21.22
CA ALA A 223 -13.93 -1.49 20.05
C ALA A 223 -15.23 -1.04 19.38
N PRO A 224 -15.43 0.27 19.12
CA PRO A 224 -16.64 0.76 18.46
C PRO A 224 -16.83 0.18 17.06
N ASP A 225 -15.73 -0.08 16.35
CA ASP A 225 -15.72 -0.74 15.06
C ASP A 225 -14.91 -2.05 15.13
N PRO A 226 -15.55 -3.21 15.05
CA PRO A 226 -14.87 -4.50 15.07
C PRO A 226 -13.80 -4.67 13.98
N LEU A 227 -13.96 -4.02 12.82
CA LEU A 227 -13.03 -4.18 11.70
C LEU A 227 -11.65 -3.56 11.99
N SER A 228 -11.61 -2.45 12.75
CA SER A 228 -10.38 -1.77 13.17
C SER A 228 -9.45 -2.68 13.99
N VAL A 229 -10.01 -3.66 14.70
CA VAL A 229 -9.27 -4.54 15.61
C VAL A 229 -9.21 -5.99 15.13
N GLU A 230 -9.56 -6.25 13.87
CA GLU A 230 -9.47 -7.58 13.28
C GLU A 230 -8.02 -7.92 12.91
N GLY A 231 -7.51 -9.02 13.46
CA GLY A 231 -6.16 -9.50 13.21
C GLY A 231 -6.05 -10.39 11.97
N VAL A 232 -4.88 -10.38 11.34
CA VAL A 232 -4.54 -11.22 10.18
C VAL A 232 -3.54 -12.29 10.59
N ASN A 233 -3.96 -13.55 10.53
CA ASN A 233 -3.12 -14.71 10.81
C ASN A 233 -2.80 -15.56 9.58
N ASP A 234 -3.67 -15.54 8.59
CA ASP A 234 -3.50 -16.24 7.32
C ASP A 234 -3.95 -15.38 6.13
N ARG A 235 -3.77 -15.92 4.92
CA ARG A 235 -4.07 -15.20 3.68
C ARG A 235 -5.57 -15.11 3.36
N VAL A 236 -6.40 -15.97 3.96
CA VAL A 236 -7.86 -15.89 3.80
C VAL A 236 -8.37 -14.68 4.58
N GLN A 237 -7.91 -14.53 5.83
CA GLN A 237 -8.20 -13.35 6.64
C GLN A 237 -7.66 -12.07 5.99
N LEU A 238 -6.43 -12.09 5.46
CA LEU A 238 -5.86 -10.94 4.73
C LEU A 238 -6.77 -10.50 3.58
N ALA A 239 -7.22 -11.43 2.73
CA ALA A 239 -8.05 -11.11 1.59
C ALA A 239 -9.45 -10.62 2.01
N ALA A 240 -10.05 -11.21 3.04
CA ALA A 240 -11.34 -10.80 3.57
C ALA A 240 -11.29 -9.38 4.16
N LEU A 241 -10.29 -9.09 4.99
CA LEU A 241 -10.08 -7.79 5.62
C LEU A 241 -9.77 -6.71 4.56
N ALA A 242 -8.93 -7.02 3.57
CA ALA A 242 -8.61 -6.10 2.48
C ALA A 242 -9.85 -5.73 1.67
N ARG A 243 -10.73 -6.70 1.39
CA ARG A 243 -12.00 -6.45 0.69
C ARG A 243 -12.95 -5.57 1.51
N ALA A 244 -13.07 -5.85 2.81
CA ALA A 244 -13.93 -5.07 3.71
C ALA A 244 -13.46 -3.62 3.82
N HIS A 245 -12.15 -3.41 4.00
CA HIS A 245 -11.54 -2.07 4.01
C HIS A 245 -11.74 -1.34 2.69
N ASN A 246 -11.41 -1.98 1.57
CA ASN A 246 -11.53 -1.35 0.25
C ASN A 246 -12.97 -0.92 -0.05
N MET A 247 -13.98 -1.68 0.40
CA MET A 247 -15.38 -1.27 0.26
C MET A 247 -15.66 0.04 0.99
N ARG A 248 -15.11 0.24 2.19
CA ARG A 248 -15.23 1.49 2.94
C ARG A 248 -14.49 2.64 2.27
N VAL A 249 -13.31 2.38 1.72
CA VAL A 249 -12.55 3.39 0.94
C VAL A 249 -13.35 3.84 -0.28
N CYS A 250 -13.90 2.90 -1.06
CA CYS A 250 -14.78 3.21 -2.18
C CYS A 250 -16.02 3.99 -1.72
N GLU A 251 -16.67 3.56 -0.63
CA GLU A 251 -17.84 4.26 -0.09
C GLU A 251 -17.54 5.70 0.33
N ARG A 252 -16.39 5.92 1.00
CA ARG A 252 -15.92 7.27 1.35
C ARG A 252 -15.83 8.15 0.11
N TRP A 253 -15.13 7.71 -0.93
CA TRP A 253 -14.99 8.48 -2.17
C TRP A 253 -16.33 8.73 -2.87
N MET A 254 -17.23 7.74 -2.88
CA MET A 254 -18.59 7.94 -3.40
C MET A 254 -19.37 9.00 -2.64
N ARG A 255 -19.20 9.09 -1.31
CA ARG A 255 -19.81 10.14 -0.47
C ARG A 255 -19.16 11.51 -0.67
N GLU A 256 -17.90 11.54 -1.11
CA GLU A 256 -17.16 12.77 -1.46
C GLU A 256 -17.41 13.25 -2.90
N GLY A 257 -18.29 12.58 -3.66
CA GLY A 257 -18.72 13.02 -4.99
C GLY A 257 -18.07 12.28 -6.17
N VAL A 258 -17.35 11.18 -5.91
CA VAL A 258 -16.74 10.36 -6.97
C VAL A 258 -17.73 9.30 -7.47
N THR A 259 -17.81 9.10 -8.78
CA THR A 259 -18.55 7.95 -9.34
C THR A 259 -17.65 6.73 -9.38
N ILE A 260 -17.90 5.73 -8.53
CA ILE A 260 -17.26 4.40 -8.62
C ILE A 260 -18.31 3.40 -9.11
N LEU A 261 -18.22 2.99 -10.38
CA LEU A 261 -19.29 2.22 -11.02
C LEU A 261 -19.42 0.79 -10.46
N ASP A 262 -18.29 0.19 -10.07
CA ASP A 262 -18.25 -1.13 -9.46
C ASP A 262 -17.20 -1.17 -8.33
N PRO A 263 -17.58 -0.93 -7.08
CA PRO A 263 -16.66 -0.98 -5.94
C PRO A 263 -16.18 -2.40 -5.62
N SER A 264 -16.78 -3.45 -6.19
CA SER A 264 -16.35 -4.83 -5.99
C SER A 264 -15.13 -5.22 -6.84
N THR A 265 -14.85 -4.45 -7.91
CA THR A 265 -13.70 -4.65 -8.80
C THR A 265 -12.77 -3.44 -8.88
N THR A 266 -13.00 -2.42 -8.05
CA THR A 266 -12.15 -1.23 -7.95
C THR A 266 -11.36 -1.29 -6.65
N TRP A 267 -10.04 -1.20 -6.73
CA TRP A 267 -9.14 -1.22 -5.57
C TRP A 267 -8.42 0.11 -5.43
N ILE A 268 -8.46 0.71 -4.24
CA ILE A 268 -7.91 2.03 -3.96
C ILE A 268 -7.05 1.93 -2.70
N GLU A 269 -5.76 2.28 -2.81
CA GLU A 269 -4.86 2.37 -1.66
C GLU A 269 -5.06 3.67 -0.87
N ASP A 270 -4.62 3.70 0.39
CA ASP A 270 -5.04 4.73 1.34
C ASP A 270 -4.53 6.13 1.02
N ASP A 271 -3.37 6.24 0.37
CA ASP A 271 -2.72 7.52 0.02
C ASP A 271 -3.16 8.05 -1.35
N VAL A 272 -4.11 7.39 -2.02
CA VAL A 272 -4.73 7.87 -3.26
C VAL A 272 -5.67 9.02 -2.94
N THR A 273 -5.69 10.04 -3.82
CA THR A 273 -6.66 11.14 -3.76
C THR A 273 -7.46 11.25 -5.04
N ILE A 274 -8.76 11.55 -4.92
CA ILE A 274 -9.69 11.61 -6.05
C ILE A 274 -10.56 12.87 -5.92
N GLY A 275 -10.60 13.69 -6.97
CA GLY A 275 -11.42 14.89 -7.06
C GLY A 275 -12.90 14.57 -7.30
N ALA A 276 -13.78 15.50 -6.92
CA ALA A 276 -15.21 15.39 -7.16
C ALA A 276 -15.54 15.22 -8.66
N ASP A 277 -16.65 14.57 -8.96
CA ASP A 277 -17.14 14.28 -10.33
C ASP A 277 -16.22 13.38 -11.19
N ALA A 278 -15.07 12.95 -10.67
CA ALA A 278 -14.28 11.90 -11.30
C ALA A 278 -15.06 10.58 -11.41
N THR A 279 -14.82 9.84 -12.48
CA THR A 279 -15.46 8.54 -12.74
C THR A 279 -14.43 7.42 -12.79
N ILE A 280 -14.58 6.44 -11.91
CA ILE A 280 -13.79 5.21 -11.88
C ILE A 280 -14.63 4.04 -12.39
N LEU A 281 -14.23 3.50 -13.53
CA LEU A 281 -14.87 2.37 -14.21
C LEU A 281 -14.37 1.02 -13.67
N PRO A 282 -15.07 -0.09 -13.95
CA PRO A 282 -14.76 -1.39 -13.34
C PRO A 282 -13.35 -1.92 -13.64
N GLY A 283 -12.80 -2.70 -12.70
CA GLY A 283 -11.49 -3.34 -12.83
C GLY A 283 -10.30 -2.41 -12.64
N CYS A 284 -10.45 -1.30 -11.92
CA CYS A 284 -9.37 -0.34 -11.70
C CYS A 284 -8.57 -0.61 -10.42
N PHE A 285 -7.28 -0.29 -10.45
CA PHE A 285 -6.35 -0.40 -9.33
C PHE A 285 -5.60 0.92 -9.20
N LEU A 286 -5.87 1.69 -8.14
CA LEU A 286 -5.24 2.97 -7.84
C LEU A 286 -4.28 2.76 -6.67
N GLN A 287 -2.98 2.99 -6.90
CA GLN A 287 -1.92 2.58 -5.98
C GLN A 287 -0.95 3.72 -5.68
N GLY A 288 -0.26 3.61 -4.55
CA GLY A 288 0.68 4.61 -4.06
C GLY A 288 0.02 5.96 -3.85
N ARG A 289 0.69 7.02 -4.30
CA ARG A 289 0.24 8.42 -4.20
C ARG A 289 -0.45 8.88 -5.47
N THR A 290 -1.27 8.01 -6.07
CA THR A 290 -2.02 8.36 -7.27
C THR A 290 -2.98 9.51 -6.98
N VAL A 291 -3.03 10.48 -7.88
CA VAL A 291 -3.95 11.63 -7.84
C VAL A 291 -4.82 11.58 -9.09
N VAL A 292 -6.13 11.64 -8.90
CA VAL A 292 -7.12 11.77 -9.99
C VAL A 292 -7.91 13.04 -9.75
N ALA A 293 -7.82 14.01 -10.66
CA ALA A 293 -8.51 15.29 -10.53
C ALA A 293 -10.00 15.22 -10.93
N GLU A 294 -10.69 16.34 -10.76
CA GLU A 294 -12.11 16.49 -11.11
C GLU A 294 -12.41 16.17 -12.58
N ASP A 295 -13.61 15.66 -12.85
CA ASP A 295 -14.08 15.28 -14.20
C ASP A 295 -13.23 14.24 -14.96
N ALA A 296 -12.16 13.72 -14.36
CA ALA A 296 -11.32 12.70 -14.99
C ALA A 296 -12.05 11.36 -15.04
N VAL A 297 -11.78 10.57 -16.09
CA VAL A 297 -12.37 9.25 -16.28
C VAL A 297 -11.25 8.20 -16.31
N VAL A 298 -11.28 7.27 -15.37
CA VAL A 298 -10.29 6.19 -15.24
C VAL A 298 -10.96 4.84 -15.43
N GLY A 299 -10.39 4.03 -16.30
CA GLY A 299 -10.83 2.67 -16.57
C GLY A 299 -11.58 2.51 -17.89
N PRO A 300 -12.14 1.31 -18.15
CA PRO A 300 -12.04 0.14 -17.28
C PRO A 300 -10.64 -0.50 -17.32
N TYR A 301 -10.37 -1.47 -16.44
CA TYR A 301 -9.14 -2.27 -16.44
C TYR A 301 -7.84 -1.46 -16.46
N THR A 302 -7.77 -0.44 -15.62
CA THR A 302 -6.62 0.49 -15.55
C THR A 302 -5.89 0.35 -14.23
N THR A 303 -4.57 0.36 -14.28
CA THR A 303 -3.71 0.38 -13.10
C THR A 303 -2.91 1.66 -13.10
N LEU A 304 -3.09 2.49 -12.07
CA LEU A 304 -2.36 3.72 -11.82
C LEU A 304 -1.46 3.52 -10.59
N ILE A 305 -0.17 3.84 -10.71
CA ILE A 305 0.83 3.70 -9.65
C ILE A 305 1.61 5.00 -9.57
N ASP A 306 1.44 5.75 -8.48
CA ASP A 306 2.05 7.07 -8.32
C ASP A 306 1.83 7.99 -9.54
N ALA A 307 0.66 7.87 -10.17
CA ALA A 307 0.31 8.65 -11.37
C ALA A 307 -0.48 9.90 -10.98
N THR A 308 -0.30 10.99 -11.73
CA THR A 308 -1.16 12.18 -11.62
C THR A 308 -2.01 12.28 -12.88
N VAL A 309 -3.33 12.31 -12.72
CA VAL A 309 -4.30 12.44 -13.81
C VAL A 309 -5.07 13.74 -13.62
N ASP A 310 -4.82 14.70 -14.50
CA ASP A 310 -5.44 16.02 -14.46
C ASP A 310 -6.90 16.02 -14.91
N ALA A 311 -7.56 17.16 -14.70
CA ALA A 311 -8.98 17.33 -14.92
C ALA A 311 -9.41 16.96 -16.36
N GLY A 312 -10.55 16.30 -16.49
CA GLY A 312 -11.11 15.90 -17.78
C GLY A 312 -10.29 14.89 -18.59
N ALA A 313 -9.14 14.43 -18.08
CA ALA A 313 -8.35 13.40 -18.76
C ALA A 313 -9.05 12.04 -18.73
N HIS A 314 -8.84 11.25 -19.78
CA HIS A 314 -9.41 9.92 -19.93
C HIS A 314 -8.29 8.88 -20.02
N VAL A 315 -8.28 7.91 -19.11
CA VAL A 315 -7.28 6.83 -19.07
C VAL A 315 -8.00 5.50 -19.06
N GLU A 316 -7.97 4.76 -20.16
CA GLU A 316 -8.65 3.46 -20.26
C GLU A 316 -7.68 2.30 -20.55
N ARG A 317 -7.97 1.11 -20.01
CA ARG A 317 -7.29 -0.16 -20.27
C ARG A 317 -5.76 -0.07 -20.30
N SER A 318 -5.18 0.69 -19.37
CA SER A 318 -3.76 1.06 -19.41
C SER A 318 -3.06 0.80 -18.08
N ARG A 319 -1.73 0.66 -18.14
CA ARG A 319 -0.88 0.68 -16.95
C ARG A 319 -0.04 1.95 -16.97
N VAL A 320 -0.19 2.80 -15.96
CA VAL A 320 0.51 4.07 -15.82
C VAL A 320 1.28 4.07 -14.51
N GLN A 321 2.58 4.33 -14.59
CA GLN A 321 3.47 4.37 -13.43
C GLN A 321 4.26 5.68 -13.42
N GLU A 322 4.27 6.38 -12.28
CA GLU A 322 5.09 7.57 -12.01
C GLU A 322 5.08 8.54 -13.20
N SER A 323 3.89 8.90 -13.67
CA SER A 323 3.68 9.71 -14.87
C SER A 323 2.59 10.75 -14.62
N HIS A 324 2.73 11.90 -15.26
CA HIS A 324 1.74 12.97 -15.28
C HIS A 324 0.95 12.94 -16.59
N ILE A 325 -0.38 12.90 -16.47
CA ILE A 325 -1.34 12.92 -17.58
C ILE A 325 -2.08 14.25 -17.52
N GLY A 326 -1.75 15.16 -18.42
CA GLY A 326 -2.29 16.51 -18.44
C GLY A 326 -3.78 16.58 -18.79
N ARG A 327 -4.35 17.76 -18.51
CA ARG A 327 -5.78 18.06 -18.71
C ARG A 327 -6.28 17.64 -20.08
N ASP A 328 -7.48 17.07 -20.14
CA ASP A 328 -8.14 16.62 -21.39
C ASP A 328 -7.33 15.60 -22.22
N ALA A 329 -6.24 15.04 -21.70
CA ALA A 329 -5.44 14.04 -22.42
C ALA A 329 -6.19 12.71 -22.53
N THR A 330 -5.87 11.93 -23.57
CA THR A 330 -6.48 10.62 -23.81
C THR A 330 -5.42 9.53 -23.85
N ILE A 331 -5.46 8.63 -22.87
CA ILE A 331 -4.57 7.49 -22.72
C ILE A 331 -5.36 6.20 -22.91
N GLY A 332 -4.83 5.30 -23.74
CA GLY A 332 -5.45 4.00 -23.97
C GLY A 332 -6.21 3.87 -25.29
N PRO A 333 -6.79 2.68 -25.51
CA PRO A 333 -6.65 1.47 -24.67
C PRO A 333 -5.33 0.70 -24.89
N TRP A 334 -4.90 -0.14 -23.94
CA TRP A 334 -3.66 -0.95 -24.04
C TRP A 334 -2.38 -0.12 -24.16
N THR A 335 -2.31 0.96 -23.39
CA THR A 335 -1.12 1.82 -23.30
C THR A 335 -0.32 1.44 -22.06
N TYR A 336 1.01 1.47 -22.19
CA TYR A 336 1.93 1.28 -21.09
C TYR A 336 2.81 2.51 -20.89
N LEU A 337 2.58 3.25 -19.81
CA LEU A 337 3.41 4.37 -19.41
C LEU A 337 4.28 3.95 -18.23
N ARG A 338 5.59 3.89 -18.47
CA ARG A 338 6.62 3.62 -17.45
C ARG A 338 6.97 4.90 -16.70
N ALA A 339 7.78 4.79 -15.66
CA ALA A 339 8.18 5.95 -14.87
C ALA A 339 8.80 7.09 -15.70
N GLY A 340 8.44 8.33 -15.34
CA GLY A 340 9.04 9.58 -15.77
C GLY A 340 8.41 10.23 -17.00
N ASN A 341 7.18 9.89 -17.38
CA ASN A 341 6.52 10.59 -18.49
C ASN A 341 5.79 11.84 -18.01
N ASP A 342 5.76 12.85 -18.87
CA ASP A 342 4.97 14.07 -18.71
C ASP A 342 4.20 14.33 -20.00
N LEU A 343 2.87 14.30 -19.92
CA LEU A 343 1.98 14.44 -21.06
C LEU A 343 1.18 15.73 -20.94
N GLY A 344 1.36 16.64 -21.88
CA GLY A 344 0.71 17.94 -21.94
C GLY A 344 -0.78 17.86 -22.19
N LYS A 345 -1.43 19.04 -22.14
CA LYS A 345 -2.87 19.18 -22.31
C LYS A 345 -3.35 18.64 -23.65
N GLY A 346 -4.43 17.86 -23.64
CA GLY A 346 -5.07 17.34 -24.86
C GLY A 346 -4.17 16.40 -25.67
N SER A 347 -3.06 15.93 -25.08
CA SER A 347 -2.17 14.95 -25.70
C SER A 347 -2.84 13.58 -25.80
N LYS A 348 -2.26 12.70 -26.62
CA LYS A 348 -2.78 11.33 -26.82
C LYS A 348 -1.67 10.31 -26.83
N ALA A 349 -1.81 9.29 -25.98
CA ALA A 349 -1.10 8.02 -26.10
C ALA A 349 -2.13 6.92 -26.33
N GLY A 350 -2.24 6.47 -27.58
CA GLY A 350 -3.29 5.54 -27.99
C GLY A 350 -2.88 4.07 -27.91
N ALA A 351 -3.51 3.26 -28.76
CA ALA A 351 -3.44 1.82 -28.63
C ALA A 351 -2.07 1.22 -28.91
N PHE A 352 -1.62 0.34 -28.01
CA PHE A 352 -0.34 -0.36 -28.08
C PHE A 352 0.86 0.59 -28.13
N VAL A 353 0.78 1.66 -27.34
CA VAL A 353 1.86 2.63 -27.18
C VAL A 353 2.57 2.36 -25.85
N GLU A 354 3.91 2.31 -25.89
CA GLU A 354 4.76 2.30 -24.70
C GLU A 354 5.54 3.61 -24.62
N MET A 355 5.59 4.22 -23.43
CA MET A 355 6.43 5.39 -23.17
C MET A 355 7.26 5.25 -21.92
N LYS A 356 8.46 5.85 -21.92
CA LYS A 356 9.33 5.95 -20.75
C LYS A 356 10.17 7.22 -20.81
N LYS A 357 10.16 8.03 -19.75
CA LYS A 357 10.95 9.26 -19.70
C LYS A 357 10.73 10.13 -20.93
N ALA A 358 9.46 10.26 -21.33
CA ALA A 358 9.05 11.03 -22.49
C ALA A 358 8.32 12.30 -22.06
N HIS A 359 8.62 13.43 -22.69
CA HIS A 359 7.90 14.68 -22.51
C HIS A 359 7.10 14.97 -23.78
N ILE A 360 5.77 15.00 -23.66
CA ILE A 360 4.85 15.10 -24.78
C ILE A 360 4.15 16.46 -24.70
N GLY A 361 4.42 17.36 -25.64
CA GLY A 361 3.84 18.69 -25.67
C GLY A 361 2.32 18.71 -25.86
N ASP A 362 1.72 19.88 -25.65
CA ASP A 362 0.29 20.09 -25.74
C ASP A 362 -0.27 19.70 -27.12
N GLY A 363 -1.38 18.97 -27.12
CA GLY A 363 -2.06 18.51 -28.33
C GLY A 363 -1.31 17.45 -29.16
N THR A 364 -0.14 16.99 -28.71
CA THR A 364 0.67 16.00 -29.42
C THR A 364 0.09 14.60 -29.31
N LYS A 365 0.16 13.85 -30.41
CA LYS A 365 -0.50 12.55 -30.56
C LYS A 365 0.49 11.47 -30.95
N VAL A 366 0.53 10.42 -30.15
CA VAL A 366 1.15 9.12 -30.44
C VAL A 366 0.03 8.09 -30.40
N PRO A 367 -0.73 7.89 -31.50
CA PRO A 367 -2.01 7.22 -31.44
C PRO A 367 -1.91 5.69 -31.54
N HIS A 368 -0.84 5.11 -32.11
CA HIS A 368 -0.81 3.69 -32.46
C HIS A 368 0.60 3.07 -32.37
N LEU A 369 0.71 1.86 -31.82
CA LEU A 369 1.80 0.89 -32.07
C LEU A 369 3.22 1.49 -32.02
N SER A 370 3.52 2.33 -31.03
CA SER A 370 4.77 3.09 -31.00
C SER A 370 5.48 2.98 -29.66
N TYR A 371 6.80 3.08 -29.69
CA TYR A 371 7.63 3.21 -28.49
C TYR A 371 8.31 4.58 -28.50
N VAL A 372 8.11 5.34 -27.42
CA VAL A 372 8.73 6.65 -27.20
C VAL A 372 9.49 6.62 -25.87
N GLY A 373 10.81 6.58 -25.93
CA GLY A 373 11.68 6.41 -24.77
C GLY A 373 12.80 7.42 -24.77
N ASP A 374 13.02 8.10 -23.64
CA ASP A 374 14.05 9.13 -23.45
C ASP A 374 13.95 10.20 -24.57
N ALA A 375 12.80 10.86 -24.69
CA ALA A 375 12.50 11.75 -25.82
C ALA A 375 11.59 12.92 -25.46
N ASP A 376 11.80 14.06 -26.11
CA ASP A 376 10.93 15.24 -26.06
C ASP A 376 10.21 15.39 -27.39
N LEU A 377 8.87 15.46 -27.35
CA LEU A 377 8.03 15.81 -28.48
C LEU A 377 7.39 17.17 -28.22
N GLY A 378 7.55 18.11 -29.16
CA GLY A 378 6.96 19.44 -29.10
C GLY A 378 5.44 19.42 -29.16
N GLU A 379 4.83 20.59 -29.33
CA GLU A 379 3.38 20.76 -29.33
C GLU A 379 2.76 20.41 -30.69
N ARG A 380 1.49 19.97 -30.70
CA ARG A 380 0.68 19.71 -31.90
C ARG A 380 1.36 18.77 -32.92
N THR A 381 2.31 17.96 -32.46
CA THR A 381 3.03 16.99 -33.26
C THR A 381 2.23 15.69 -33.38
N ASN A 382 2.28 15.05 -34.54
CA ASN A 382 1.62 13.78 -34.78
C ASN A 382 2.64 12.70 -35.16
N ILE A 383 2.74 11.68 -34.31
CA ILE A 383 3.61 10.52 -34.52
C ILE A 383 2.84 9.42 -35.26
N GLY A 384 3.26 9.08 -36.48
CA GLY A 384 2.67 7.99 -37.24
C GLY A 384 2.84 6.64 -36.54
N GLY A 385 1.86 5.74 -36.70
CA GLY A 385 1.89 4.44 -36.03
C GLY A 385 3.05 3.57 -36.46
N GLY A 386 3.55 2.71 -35.57
CA GLY A 386 4.75 1.90 -35.82
C GLY A 386 6.06 2.66 -35.62
N THR A 387 6.03 3.83 -35.00
CA THR A 387 7.22 4.66 -34.81
C THR A 387 7.98 4.25 -33.56
N ILE A 388 9.32 4.24 -33.65
CA ILE A 388 10.22 3.88 -32.56
C ILE A 388 11.29 4.96 -32.40
N THR A 389 11.45 5.47 -31.18
CA THR A 389 12.67 6.19 -30.78
C THR A 389 13.70 5.16 -30.29
N ALA A 390 14.63 4.76 -31.16
CA ALA A 390 15.70 3.83 -30.83
C ALA A 390 16.74 4.51 -29.93
N ASN A 391 16.43 4.51 -28.62
CA ASN A 391 17.19 5.20 -27.59
C ASN A 391 18.36 4.40 -27.02
N TYR A 392 18.59 3.15 -27.42
CA TYR A 392 19.64 2.30 -26.86
C TYR A 392 20.56 1.75 -27.96
N ASP A 393 21.85 2.02 -27.86
CA ASP A 393 22.86 1.61 -28.85
C ASP A 393 23.53 0.24 -28.55
N GLY A 394 23.16 -0.37 -27.42
CA GLY A 394 23.79 -1.59 -26.90
C GLY A 394 24.60 -1.36 -25.62
N VAL A 395 24.90 -0.10 -25.27
CA VAL A 395 25.65 0.29 -24.06
C VAL A 395 25.04 1.52 -23.39
N HIS A 396 24.77 2.58 -24.13
CA HIS A 396 24.27 3.86 -23.62
C HIS A 396 22.84 4.12 -24.08
N LYS A 397 22.18 5.01 -23.33
CA LYS A 397 20.89 5.57 -23.72
C LYS A 397 21.06 6.99 -24.19
N ASN A 398 20.45 7.30 -25.33
CA ASN A 398 20.57 8.59 -26.00
C ASN A 398 19.18 9.21 -26.18
N HIS A 399 19.14 10.54 -26.23
CA HIS A 399 17.92 11.33 -26.25
C HIS A 399 17.45 11.64 -27.68
N THR A 400 16.15 11.68 -27.93
CA THR A 400 15.56 12.16 -29.20
C THR A 400 14.72 13.41 -28.96
N THR A 401 14.93 14.45 -29.76
CA THR A 401 14.09 15.66 -29.72
C THR A 401 13.32 15.76 -31.03
N ILE A 402 12.00 15.96 -30.96
CA ILE A 402 11.14 16.24 -32.10
C ILE A 402 10.38 17.52 -31.79
N GLY A 403 10.46 18.50 -32.69
CA GLY A 403 9.84 19.81 -32.55
C GLY A 403 8.31 19.81 -32.58
N SER A 404 7.76 21.00 -32.70
CA SER A 404 6.34 21.28 -32.74
C SER A 404 5.78 21.26 -34.16
N ASP A 405 4.48 20.97 -34.28
CA ASP A 405 3.74 20.92 -35.54
C ASP A 405 4.40 19.96 -36.57
N VAL A 406 5.05 18.91 -36.07
CA VAL A 406 5.72 17.89 -36.88
C VAL A 406 4.73 16.80 -37.28
N HIS A 407 4.84 16.28 -38.51
CA HIS A 407 4.08 15.14 -39.00
C HIS A 407 4.98 13.98 -39.37
N ILE A 408 5.04 12.95 -38.51
CA ILE A 408 5.83 11.75 -38.75
C ILE A 408 4.97 10.70 -39.45
N GLY A 409 5.42 10.20 -40.60
CA GLY A 409 4.76 9.11 -41.31
C GLY A 409 4.76 7.79 -40.54
N ALA A 410 3.94 6.82 -40.95
CA ALA A 410 3.90 5.51 -40.30
C ALA A 410 5.25 4.76 -40.42
N GLY A 411 5.61 3.99 -39.40
CA GLY A 411 6.74 3.05 -39.42
C GLY A 411 8.12 3.72 -39.39
N ASN A 412 8.27 4.88 -38.76
CA ASN A 412 9.55 5.58 -38.69
C ASN A 412 10.44 5.07 -37.56
N LEU A 413 11.76 5.15 -37.75
CA LEU A 413 12.77 4.85 -36.73
C LEU A 413 13.66 6.07 -36.52
N PHE A 414 13.71 6.58 -35.29
CA PHE A 414 14.62 7.65 -34.89
C PHE A 414 15.80 7.04 -34.15
N VAL A 415 16.97 7.06 -34.76
CA VAL A 415 18.19 6.51 -34.14
C VAL A 415 18.81 7.62 -33.28
N ALA A 416 18.66 7.50 -31.97
CA ALA A 416 19.14 8.52 -31.03
C ALA A 416 20.68 8.51 -30.91
N PRO A 417 21.33 9.67 -30.69
CA PRO A 417 20.71 10.99 -30.55
C PRO A 417 20.33 11.60 -31.91
N VAL A 418 19.18 12.27 -31.96
CA VAL A 418 18.74 13.01 -33.16
C VAL A 418 17.77 14.13 -32.79
N GLU A 419 17.91 15.26 -33.46
CA GLU A 419 17.01 16.42 -33.34
C GLU A 419 16.22 16.62 -34.63
N VAL A 420 14.90 16.72 -34.51
CA VAL A 420 13.99 17.08 -35.60
C VAL A 420 13.37 18.43 -35.27
N GLY A 421 13.60 19.40 -36.16
CA GLY A 421 13.07 20.75 -36.05
C GLY A 421 11.55 20.85 -36.15
N ASP A 422 11.07 22.08 -36.03
CA ASP A 422 9.65 22.40 -36.11
C ASP A 422 9.13 22.25 -37.55
N HIS A 423 7.82 22.00 -37.70
CA HIS A 423 7.14 21.95 -39.00
C HIS A 423 7.65 20.87 -39.97
N VAL A 424 8.43 19.90 -39.47
CA VAL A 424 8.99 18.82 -40.28
C VAL A 424 7.91 17.80 -40.69
N THR A 425 8.01 17.28 -41.91
CA THR A 425 7.25 16.11 -42.35
C THR A 425 8.17 14.94 -42.66
N SER A 426 7.87 13.73 -42.16
CA SER A 426 8.60 12.52 -42.55
C SER A 426 7.82 11.63 -43.52
N GLY A 427 8.53 11.03 -44.47
CA GLY A 427 8.01 9.94 -45.30
C GLY A 427 7.76 8.67 -44.47
N ALA A 428 6.79 7.85 -44.88
CA ALA A 428 6.55 6.55 -44.23
C ALA A 428 7.76 5.61 -44.38
N GLY A 429 8.03 4.83 -43.33
CA GLY A 429 9.10 3.83 -43.33
C GLY A 429 10.52 4.42 -43.31
N SER A 430 10.68 5.67 -42.86
CA SER A 430 11.99 6.33 -42.87
C SER A 430 12.81 5.98 -41.62
N VAL A 431 14.12 5.89 -41.80
CA VAL A 431 15.12 5.76 -40.73
C VAL A 431 15.89 7.07 -40.62
N ILE A 432 15.60 7.84 -39.58
CA ILE A 432 16.15 9.16 -39.33
C ILE A 432 17.36 9.00 -38.39
N ARG A 433 18.54 9.34 -38.89
CA ARG A 433 19.85 9.13 -38.20
C ARG A 433 20.66 10.42 -38.03
N HIS A 434 20.17 11.51 -38.57
CA HIS A 434 20.84 12.81 -38.57
C HIS A 434 19.77 13.86 -38.34
N ASP A 435 20.19 14.99 -37.80
CA ASP A 435 19.29 16.08 -37.49
C ASP A 435 18.56 16.58 -38.74
N VAL A 436 17.31 16.97 -38.55
CA VAL A 436 16.44 17.48 -39.60
C VAL A 436 16.09 18.92 -39.25
N PRO A 437 16.47 19.91 -40.09
CA PRO A 437 16.17 21.30 -39.80
C PRO A 437 14.67 21.58 -39.91
N ASP A 438 14.24 22.73 -39.37
CA ASP A 438 12.87 23.22 -39.46
C ASP A 438 12.36 23.29 -40.92
N ASP A 439 11.04 23.25 -41.09
CA ASP A 439 10.35 23.44 -42.38
C ASP A 439 10.77 22.44 -43.48
N ALA A 440 11.33 21.29 -43.08
CA ALA A 440 11.86 20.30 -44.01
C ALA A 440 10.95 19.08 -44.19
N MET A 441 11.12 18.40 -45.32
CA MET A 441 10.65 17.02 -45.48
C MET A 441 11.85 16.06 -45.44
N VAL A 442 11.78 15.03 -44.61
CA VAL A 442 12.80 13.97 -44.51
C VAL A 442 12.21 12.62 -44.94
N TYR A 443 12.95 11.85 -45.72
CA TYR A 443 12.56 10.46 -46.01
C TYR A 443 13.80 9.61 -46.31
N SER A 444 13.68 8.30 -46.09
CA SER A 444 14.69 7.34 -46.57
C SER A 444 14.30 6.80 -47.94
N GLU A 445 15.25 6.74 -48.86
CA GLU A 445 15.02 6.18 -50.19
C GLU A 445 14.78 4.67 -50.08
N ASN A 446 13.51 4.27 -50.18
CA ASN A 446 13.06 2.88 -50.16
C ASN A 446 12.45 2.54 -51.53
N THR A 447 13.26 2.09 -52.48
CA THR A 447 12.76 1.75 -53.83
C THR A 447 11.99 0.43 -53.78
N GLN A 448 10.73 0.46 -54.24
CA GLN A 448 9.90 -0.74 -54.36
C GLN A 448 10.39 -1.61 -55.53
N HIS A 449 10.67 -2.88 -55.27
CA HIS A 449 10.98 -3.88 -56.30
C HIS A 449 9.89 -4.95 -56.37
N ILE A 450 9.45 -5.28 -57.59
CA ILE A 450 8.40 -6.28 -57.83
C ILE A 450 9.04 -7.51 -58.47
N VAL A 451 8.96 -8.66 -57.81
CA VAL A 451 9.36 -9.95 -58.39
C VAL A 451 8.12 -10.72 -58.80
N GLN A 452 7.84 -10.73 -60.11
CA GLN A 452 6.73 -11.51 -60.66
C GLN A 452 7.02 -13.01 -60.55
N HIS A 453 5.97 -13.81 -60.32
CA HIS A 453 6.06 -15.27 -60.25
C HIS A 453 6.97 -15.82 -59.13
N TRP A 454 7.09 -15.12 -57.99
CA TRP A 454 7.90 -15.56 -56.84
C TRP A 454 7.61 -17.00 -56.40
N LYS A 455 6.32 -17.35 -56.25
CA LYS A 455 5.95 -18.73 -55.96
C LYS A 455 6.14 -19.60 -57.21
N PRO A 456 6.79 -20.77 -57.06
CA PRO A 456 6.86 -21.74 -58.14
C PRO A 456 5.47 -22.02 -58.73
N ALA A 457 5.40 -22.31 -60.03
CA ALA A 457 4.12 -22.58 -60.69
C ALA A 457 3.33 -23.72 -60.05
N TRP A 458 4.00 -24.68 -59.41
CA TRP A 458 3.38 -25.81 -58.72
C TRP A 458 2.83 -25.46 -57.32
N GLU A 459 3.14 -24.29 -56.76
CA GLU A 459 2.58 -23.76 -55.50
C GLU A 459 1.51 -22.67 -55.70
N ARG A 460 1.23 -22.29 -56.95
CA ARG A 460 0.31 -21.18 -57.29
C ARG A 460 -1.12 -21.64 -57.53
#